data_AF-A0A7X8HFZ6-F1
#
_entry.id   AF-A0A7X8HFZ6-F1
#
_cell.length_a   1.000
_cell.length_b   1.000
_cell.length_c   1.000
_cell.angle_alpha   90.00
_cell.angle_beta   90.00
_cell.angle_gamma   90.00
#
_symmetry.space_group_name_H-M   'P 1'
#
loop_
_entity.id
_entity.type
_entity.pdbx_description
1 polymer ?
#
loop_
_entity_poly.entity_id
_entity_poly.type
_entity_poly.pdbx_seq_one_letter_code
_entity_poly.pdbx_strand_id
1 'polypeptide(L)'
;GIQVANLAGLPEEVIVRANEILKQLAESDINKPFARRKNRVTDNFQVSMFQPDPVEEGKNKEYKELVEKIKNIDIENITPIKALTLLNDIIEKAKDI
;
A
#
# COMPACT_ATOMS: atom_id res chain seq x y z
N GLY A 1 24.24 17.78 0.76
CA GLY A 1 22.78 17.71 0.70
C GLY A 1 22.16 18.21 1.99
N ILE A 2 21.97 17.32 2.96
CA ILE A 2 21.30 17.61 4.25
C ILE A 2 21.97 18.74 5.04
N GLN A 3 23.31 18.76 5.13
CA GLN A 3 24.03 19.88 5.79
C GLN A 3 23.71 21.25 5.16
N VAL A 4 23.61 21.31 3.82
CA VAL A 4 23.32 22.55 3.09
C VAL A 4 21.86 22.95 3.30
N ALA A 5 20.94 21.98 3.37
CA ALA A 5 19.55 22.18 3.74
C ALA A 5 19.39 22.77 5.16
N ASN A 6 20.24 22.35 6.10
CA ASN A 6 20.29 22.90 7.46
C ASN A 6 20.78 24.36 7.47
N LEU A 7 21.83 24.67 6.70
CA LEU A 7 22.30 26.05 6.53
C LEU A 7 21.29 26.95 5.79
N ALA A 8 20.45 26.36 4.93
CA ALA A 8 19.39 27.05 4.21
C ALA A 8 18.13 27.32 5.07
N GLY A 9 18.14 26.94 6.35
CA GLY A 9 17.06 27.23 7.29
C GLY A 9 15.81 26.36 7.12
N LEU A 10 15.96 25.15 6.56
CA LEU A 10 14.84 24.20 6.52
C LEU A 10 14.48 23.73 7.94
N PRO A 11 13.19 23.41 8.20
CA PRO A 11 12.74 22.99 9.53
C PRO A 11 13.52 21.81 10.08
N GLU A 12 13.84 21.84 11.38
CA GLU A 12 14.66 20.81 12.04
C GLU A 12 14.04 19.41 11.91
N GLU A 13 12.72 19.30 11.96
CA GLU A 13 11.97 18.06 11.75
C GLU A 13 12.25 17.42 10.38
N VAL A 14 12.43 18.23 9.33
CA VAL A 14 12.75 17.77 7.98
C VAL A 14 14.19 17.27 7.92
N ILE A 15 15.12 17.95 8.60
CA ILE A 15 16.52 17.54 8.69
C ILE A 15 16.65 16.21 9.45
N VAL A 16 15.95 16.07 10.58
CA VAL A 16 15.93 14.84 11.38
C VAL A 16 15.39 13.67 10.54
N ARG A 17 14.23 13.84 9.91
CA ARG A 17 13.62 12.81 9.06
C ARG A 17 14.51 12.42 7.87
N ALA A 18 15.16 13.39 7.24
CA ALA A 18 16.09 13.12 6.14
C ALA A 18 17.31 12.29 6.60
N ASN A 19 17.82 12.54 7.81
CA ASN A 19 18.89 11.73 8.41
C ASN A 19 18.44 10.31 8.75
N GLU A 20 17.22 10.13 9.25
CA GLU A 20 16.64 8.81 9.52
C GLU A 20 16.52 7.96 8.26
N ILE A 21 15.98 8.54 7.17
CA ILE A 21 15.86 7.87 5.88
C ILE A 21 17.24 7.51 5.31
N LEU A 22 18.22 8.42 5.44
CA LEU A 22 19.60 8.15 5.01
C LEU A 22 20.22 6.99 5.79
N LYS A 23 19.97 6.89 7.09
CA LYS A 23 20.43 5.78 7.93
C LYS A 23 19.76 4.46 7.53
N GLN A 24 18.45 4.46 7.29
CA GLN A 24 17.72 3.28 6.81
C GLN A 24 18.25 2.81 5.46
N LEU A 25 18.50 3.73 4.52
CA LEU A 25 19.03 3.37 3.20
C LEU A 25 20.47 2.82 3.28
N ALA A 26 21.29 3.36 4.18
CA ALA A 26 22.65 2.86 4.44
C ALA A 26 22.67 1.51 5.16
N GLU A 27 21.65 1.17 5.95
CA GLU A 27 21.45 -0.14 6.55
C GLU A 27 20.85 -1.15 5.56
N SER A 28 20.03 -0.68 4.62
CA SER A 28 19.42 -1.47 3.54
C SER A 28 20.38 -1.78 2.39
N ASP A 29 21.57 -1.18 2.39
CA ASP A 29 22.60 -1.42 1.39
C ASP A 29 23.11 -2.86 1.51
N ILE A 30 22.77 -3.67 0.50
CA ILE A 30 22.92 -5.12 0.40
C ILE A 30 24.41 -5.55 0.41
N ASN A 31 25.32 -4.58 0.41
CA ASN A 31 26.77 -4.79 0.36
C ASN A 31 27.48 -4.86 1.73
N LYS A 32 26.78 -4.83 2.87
CA LYS A 32 27.43 -4.98 4.18
C LYS A 32 27.32 -6.41 4.74
N PRO A 33 28.43 -7.13 4.95
CA PRO A 33 28.41 -8.43 5.59
C PRO A 33 28.13 -8.27 7.09
N PHE A 34 27.05 -8.92 7.54
CA PHE A 34 26.69 -9.29 8.90
C PHE A 34 27.64 -8.84 10.03
N ALA A 35 27.25 -7.82 10.80
CA ALA A 35 27.73 -7.62 12.16
C ALA A 35 26.56 -7.44 13.12
N ARG A 36 26.28 -8.52 13.83
CA ARG A 36 25.29 -8.67 14.91
C ARG A 36 25.42 -7.57 15.97
N ARG A 37 24.29 -7.04 16.47
CA ARG A 37 23.97 -6.76 17.89
C ARG A 37 22.55 -6.18 17.96
N LYS A 38 21.57 -6.99 18.36
CA LYS A 38 21.09 -7.14 19.75
C LYS A 38 20.41 -5.86 20.26
N ASN A 39 19.15 -5.69 19.88
CA ASN A 39 18.02 -5.25 20.71
C ASN A 39 16.77 -5.17 19.81
N ARG A 40 16.23 -6.34 19.45
CA ARG A 40 14.86 -6.44 18.95
C ARG A 40 13.92 -6.33 20.15
N VAL A 41 13.64 -5.10 20.56
CA VAL A 41 12.46 -4.77 21.35
C VAL A 41 11.82 -3.62 20.59
N THR A 42 10.57 -3.81 20.15
CA THR A 42 9.67 -2.89 19.41
C THR A 42 9.57 -2.97 17.87
N ASP A 43 10.09 -4.03 17.23
CA ASP A 43 9.79 -4.34 15.81
C ASP A 43 8.28 -4.60 15.53
N ASN A 44 7.45 -4.67 16.58
CA ASN A 44 5.99 -4.86 16.48
C ASN A 44 5.17 -3.57 16.59
N PHE A 45 5.77 -2.39 16.83
CA PHE A 45 4.99 -1.15 16.99
C PHE A 45 4.83 -0.36 15.70
N GLN A 46 5.70 -0.53 14.70
CA GLN A 46 5.70 0.31 13.49
C GLN A 46 5.09 -0.36 12.24
N VAL A 47 4.66 -1.63 12.32
CA VAL A 47 3.96 -2.30 11.20
C VAL A 47 2.45 -2.05 11.22
N SER A 48 1.92 -1.44 12.30
CA SER A 48 0.48 -1.19 12.46
C SER A 48 -0.07 -0.01 11.66
N MET A 49 0.77 0.79 10.98
CA MET A 49 0.35 1.95 10.19
C MET A 49 0.18 1.66 8.68
N PHE A 50 0.63 0.49 8.22
CA PHE A 50 0.55 0.06 6.82
C PHE A 50 -0.06 -1.34 6.64
N GLN A 51 -0.50 -1.97 7.71
CA GLN A 51 -1.43 -3.09 7.60
C GLN A 51 -2.80 -2.46 7.32
N PRO A 52 -3.41 -2.73 6.16
CA PRO A 52 -4.83 -2.42 6.01
C PRO A 52 -5.52 -3.17 7.15
N ASP A 53 -6.52 -2.55 7.79
CA ASP A 53 -7.34 -3.30 8.75
C ASP A 53 -7.76 -4.62 8.07
N PRO A 54 -7.86 -5.76 8.78
CA PRO A 54 -8.33 -7.01 8.16
C PRO A 54 -9.69 -6.84 7.45
N VAL A 55 -10.45 -5.80 7.80
CA VAL A 55 -11.65 -5.32 7.11
C VAL A 55 -11.33 -4.65 5.76
N GLU A 56 -10.28 -3.83 5.67
CA GLU A 56 -9.79 -3.22 4.44
C GLU A 56 -9.10 -4.23 3.50
N GLU A 57 -8.42 -5.25 4.03
CA GLU A 57 -7.91 -6.37 3.20
C GLU A 57 -9.05 -7.18 2.58
N GLY A 58 -10.12 -7.45 3.35
CA GLY A 58 -11.34 -8.10 2.88
C GLY A 58 -12.04 -7.29 1.77
N LYS A 59 -12.28 -6.00 2.02
CA LYS A 59 -12.85 -5.08 1.02
C LYS A 59 -11.99 -5.00 -0.24
N ASN A 60 -10.67 -4.88 -0.09
CA ASN A 60 -9.76 -4.86 -1.25
C ASN A 60 -9.80 -6.14 -2.08
N LYS A 61 -10.05 -7.30 -1.45
CA LYS A 61 -10.23 -8.56 -2.16
C LYS A 61 -11.54 -8.58 -2.93
N GLU A 62 -12.65 -8.17 -2.31
CA GLU A 62 -13.98 -8.11 -2.95
C GLU A 62 -14.00 -7.11 -4.12
N TYR A 63 -13.36 -5.94 -3.95
CA TYR A 63 -13.16 -4.97 -5.04
C TYR A 63 -12.36 -5.58 -6.20
N LYS A 64 -11.25 -6.28 -5.92
CA LYS A 64 -10.45 -6.95 -6.96
C LYS A 64 -11.26 -8.01 -7.70
N GLU A 65 -12.04 -8.82 -7.00
CA GLU A 65 -12.90 -9.83 -7.61
C GLU A 65 -13.99 -9.21 -8.50
N LEU A 66 -14.58 -8.09 -8.09
CA LEU A 66 -15.56 -7.36 -8.89
C LEU A 66 -14.92 -6.79 -10.17
N VAL A 67 -13.75 -6.17 -10.05
CA VAL A 67 -13.01 -5.60 -11.19
C VAL A 67 -12.62 -6.69 -12.20
N GLU A 68 -12.09 -7.82 -11.73
CA GLU A 68 -11.75 -8.94 -12.61
C GLU A 68 -12.99 -9.53 -13.30
N LYS A 69 -14.14 -9.61 -12.61
CA LYS A 69 -15.40 -10.04 -13.24
C LYS A 69 -15.82 -9.11 -14.37
N ILE A 70 -15.75 -7.78 -14.16
CA ILE A 70 -16.12 -6.79 -15.18
C ILE A 70 -15.18 -6.87 -16.39
N LYS A 71 -13.88 -7.02 -16.15
CA LYS A 71 -12.86 -7.08 -17.20
C LYS A 71 -12.99 -8.30 -18.12
N ASN A 72 -13.52 -9.40 -17.60
CA ASN A 72 -13.72 -10.65 -18.34
C ASN A 72 -15.11 -10.75 -18.99
N ILE A 73 -15.93 -9.69 -18.98
CA ILE A 73 -17.22 -9.69 -19.67
C ILE A 73 -16.97 -9.65 -21.18
N ASP A 74 -17.47 -10.68 -21.86
CA ASP A 74 -17.53 -10.72 -23.32
C ASP A 74 -18.78 -9.98 -23.81
N ILE A 75 -18.57 -8.76 -24.31
CA ILE A 75 -19.63 -7.88 -24.83
C ILE A 75 -20.17 -8.39 -26.17
N GLU A 76 -19.37 -9.13 -26.95
CA GLU A 76 -19.76 -9.57 -28.30
C GLU A 76 -20.81 -10.69 -28.27
N ASN A 77 -20.80 -11.50 -27.21
CA ASN A 77 -21.65 -12.68 -27.07
C ASN A 77 -22.76 -12.54 -26.02
N ILE A 78 -22.90 -11.39 -25.37
CA ILE A 78 -23.93 -11.18 -24.34
C ILE A 78 -25.27 -10.76 -24.97
N THR A 79 -26.37 -11.38 -24.53
CA THR A 79 -27.70 -10.96 -24.95
C THR A 79 -28.14 -9.70 -24.19
N PRO A 80 -28.97 -8.82 -24.78
CA PRO A 80 -29.38 -7.58 -24.13
C PRO A 80 -30.01 -7.79 -22.75
N ILE A 81 -30.86 -8.81 -22.61
CA ILE A 81 -31.48 -9.17 -21.32
C ILE A 81 -30.40 -9.55 -20.30
N LYS A 82 -29.43 -10.38 -20.71
CA LYS A 82 -28.36 -10.83 -19.83
C LYS A 82 -27.42 -9.69 -19.44
N ALA A 83 -27.17 -8.73 -20.33
CA ALA A 83 -26.41 -7.52 -20.03
C ALA A 83 -27.08 -6.67 -18.95
N LEU A 84 -28.40 -6.49 -19.03
CA LEU A 84 -29.17 -5.75 -18.02
C LEU A 84 -29.14 -6.45 -16.66
N THR A 85 -29.29 -7.78 -16.64
CA THR A 85 -29.17 -8.56 -15.39
C THR A 85 -27.77 -8.44 -14.78
N LEU A 86 -26.73 -8.58 -15.61
CA LEU A 86 -25.33 -8.51 -15.16
C LEU A 86 -24.98 -7.11 -14.64
N LEU A 87 -25.51 -6.06 -15.28
CA LEU A 87 -25.38 -4.68 -14.79
C LEU A 87 -26.04 -4.49 -13.41
N ASN A 88 -27.25 -5.05 -13.22
CA ASN A 88 -27.93 -4.98 -11.93
C ASN A 88 -27.13 -5.69 -10.83
N ASP A 89 -26.57 -6.87 -11.14
CA ASP A 89 -25.72 -7.62 -10.21
C ASP A 89 -24.43 -6.87 -9.83
N ILE A 90 -23.83 -6.12 -10.77
CA ILE A 90 -22.67 -5.28 -10.51
C ILE A 90 -23.04 -4.13 -9.56
N ILE A 91 -24.19 -3.48 -9.79
CA ILE A 91 -24.65 -2.36 -8.96
C ILE A 91 -24.93 -2.82 -7.53
N GLU A 92 -25.60 -3.96 -7.35
CA GLU A 92 -25.88 -4.51 -6.01
C GLU A 92 -24.58 -4.83 -5.27
N LYS A 93 -23.64 -5.54 -5.92
CA LYS A 93 -22.34 -5.85 -5.30
C LYS A 93 -21.53 -4.61 -4.97
N ALA A 94 -21.59 -3.57 -5.79
CA ALA A 94 -20.88 -2.33 -5.53
C ALA A 94 -21.44 -1.52 -4.33
N LYS A 95 -22.70 -1.76 -3.93
CA LYS A 95 -23.28 -1.14 -2.72
C LYS A 95 -22.84 -1.86 -1.44
N ASP A 96 -22.61 -3.16 -1.52
CA ASP A 96 -22.29 -4.01 -0.37
C ASP A 96 -20.80 -3.94 0.03
N ILE A 97 -19.92 -3.53 -0.88
CA ILE A 97 -18.45 -3.43 -0.67
C ILE A 97 -18.05 -2.03 -0.21
#